data_AF-A0A7C7GMF9-F1
#
_entry.id   AF-A0A7C7GMF9-F1
#
_cell.length_a   1.000
_cell.length_b   1.000
_cell.length_c   1.000
_cell.angle_alpha   90.00
_cell.angle_beta   90.00
_cell.angle_gamma   90.00
#
_symmetry.space_group_name_H-M   'P 1'
#
loop_
_entity.id
_entity.type
_entity.pdbx_description
1 polymer ?
#
loop_
_entity_poly.entity_id
_entity_poly.type
_entity_poly.pdbx_seq_one_letter_code
_entity_poly.pdbx_strand_id
1 'polypeptide(L)'
;MREYYVYDVPVFCIDNPEAEENVPNFCKEAEEYMSPSLLTNVDVIYVGNFKELENRNATYANGAIYMTADEPTSFDMLENFIHEVAHSLEYQYGMALYTDDLRDEFLGKRERLYHILESAGYHISPLLYSFTEYNARFDEFLANEVGYPTLLSLTMGLFASPYAATSLQEYFANGFEKYFLDNPRTVRDTSPILYRKIEEILDDQT
;
A
#
# COMPACT_ATOMS: atom_id res chain seq x y z
N MET A 1 -10.21 26.64 4.56
CA MET A 1 -9.08 25.93 3.93
C MET A 1 -7.82 26.36 4.64
N ARG A 2 -7.26 25.47 5.47
CA ARG A 2 -5.89 25.58 5.99
C ARG A 2 -4.97 24.81 5.06
N GLU A 3 -3.76 25.33 4.91
CA GLU A 3 -2.72 24.76 4.06
C GLU A 3 -1.59 24.28 4.97
N TYR A 4 -1.23 23.00 4.81
CA TYR A 4 -0.10 22.34 5.47
C TYR A 4 0.86 21.82 4.39
N TYR A 5 1.99 21.26 4.80
CA TYR A 5 2.97 20.74 3.86
C TYR A 5 3.65 19.49 4.40
N VAL A 6 3.99 18.58 3.49
CA VAL A 6 5.01 17.55 3.68
C VAL A 6 6.18 17.97 2.80
N TYR A 7 7.26 18.48 3.40
CA TYR A 7 8.32 19.20 2.69
C TYR A 7 7.76 20.35 1.82
N ASP A 8 7.87 20.25 0.49
CA ASP A 8 7.36 21.22 -0.47
C ASP A 8 6.01 20.77 -1.09
N VAL A 9 5.46 19.62 -0.68
CA VAL A 9 4.19 19.09 -1.19
C VAL A 9 3.03 19.68 -0.37
N PRO A 10 2.13 20.48 -0.97
CA PRO A 10 1.00 21.06 -0.26
C PRO A 10 -0.02 20.01 0.16
N VAL A 11 -0.56 20.17 1.37
CA VAL A 11 -1.64 19.35 1.94
C VAL A 11 -2.86 20.24 2.20
N PHE A 12 -3.98 19.92 1.54
CA PHE A 12 -5.24 20.65 1.67
C PHE A 12 -6.30 19.81 2.39
N CYS A 13 -6.80 20.34 3.50
CA CYS A 13 -7.96 19.77 4.20
C CYS A 13 -9.24 20.46 3.73
N ILE A 14 -10.20 19.66 3.26
CA ILE A 14 -11.47 20.15 2.71
C ILE A 14 -12.62 19.80 3.65
N ASP A 15 -13.22 20.84 4.23
CA ASP A 15 -14.48 20.80 4.97
C ASP A 15 -14.60 19.74 6.09
N ASN A 16 -13.49 19.34 6.73
CA ASN A 16 -13.50 18.43 7.88
C ASN A 16 -12.53 18.90 8.99
N PRO A 17 -13.03 19.48 10.11
CA PRO A 17 -12.20 19.98 11.19
C PRO A 17 -11.56 18.90 12.06
N GLU A 18 -12.13 17.69 12.12
CA GLU A 18 -11.53 16.57 12.88
C GLU A 18 -10.27 16.06 12.17
N ALA A 19 -10.31 15.96 10.84
CA ALA A 19 -9.12 15.65 10.05
C ALA A 19 -8.00 16.69 10.25
N GLU A 20 -8.35 17.99 10.36
CA GLU A 20 -7.37 19.05 10.63
C GLU A 20 -6.60 18.87 11.94
N GLU A 21 -7.13 18.12 12.92
CA GLU A 21 -6.42 17.85 14.17
C GLU A 21 -5.26 16.88 13.99
N ASN A 22 -5.43 15.88 13.11
CA ASN A 22 -4.43 14.84 12.83
C ASN A 22 -3.37 15.29 11.80
N VAL A 23 -3.74 16.17 10.88
CA VAL A 23 -2.88 16.59 9.75
C VAL A 23 -1.51 17.16 10.14
N PRO A 24 -1.37 18.03 11.17
CA PRO A 24 -0.06 18.52 11.58
C PRO A 24 0.90 17.41 12.03
N ASN A 25 0.39 16.42 12.78
CA ASN A 25 1.19 15.28 13.24
C ASN A 25 1.54 14.37 12.06
N PHE A 26 0.57 14.07 11.20
CA PHE A 26 0.78 13.32 9.97
C PHE A 26 1.91 13.94 9.13
N CYS A 27 1.87 15.26 8.90
CA CYS A 27 2.88 15.93 8.07
C CYS A 27 4.29 15.77 8.66
N LYS A 28 4.42 15.94 9.99
CA LYS A 28 5.67 15.76 10.70
C LYS A 28 6.17 14.32 10.63
N GLU A 29 5.27 13.35 10.81
CA GLU A 29 5.61 11.93 10.74
C GLU A 29 6.05 11.55 9.31
N ALA A 30 5.36 12.02 8.28
CA ALA A 30 5.75 11.78 6.89
C ALA A 30 7.18 12.27 6.60
N GLU A 31 7.57 13.45 7.10
CA GLU A 31 8.93 13.97 6.98
C GLU A 31 9.97 13.18 7.79
N GLU A 32 9.58 12.58 8.93
CA GLU A 32 10.47 11.75 9.74
C GLU A 32 10.74 10.37 9.10
N TYR A 33 9.73 9.81 8.42
CA TYR A 33 9.81 8.47 7.84
C TYR A 33 10.34 8.46 6.40
N MET A 34 10.08 9.50 5.61
CA MET A 34 10.38 9.50 4.17
C MET A 34 11.30 10.63 3.73
N SER A 35 12.17 10.31 2.78
CA SER A 35 12.96 11.32 2.06
C SER A 35 12.09 12.08 1.06
N PRO A 36 12.28 13.41 0.87
CA PRO A 36 11.53 14.18 -0.12
C PRO A 36 11.76 13.68 -1.56
N SER A 37 12.88 13.00 -1.83
CA SER A 37 13.19 12.44 -3.15
C SER A 37 12.19 11.36 -3.60
N LEU A 38 11.52 10.70 -2.65
CA LEU A 38 10.46 9.72 -2.95
C LEU A 38 9.12 10.37 -3.34
N LEU A 39 8.97 11.68 -3.15
CA LEU A 39 7.74 12.43 -3.44
C LEU A 39 7.77 13.10 -4.82
N THR A 40 8.74 12.77 -5.67
CA THR A 40 8.94 13.39 -7.00
C THR A 40 7.75 13.26 -7.94
N ASN A 41 6.88 12.27 -7.74
CA ASN A 41 5.66 12.06 -8.51
C ASN A 41 4.40 12.57 -7.79
N VAL A 42 4.54 13.22 -6.62
CA VAL A 42 3.42 13.72 -5.81
C VAL A 42 3.43 15.24 -5.78
N ASP A 43 2.48 15.85 -6.48
CA ASP A 43 2.31 17.30 -6.61
C ASP A 43 1.50 17.89 -5.45
N VAL A 44 0.55 17.13 -4.89
CA VAL A 44 -0.41 17.63 -3.89
C VAL A 44 -1.08 16.49 -3.12
N ILE A 45 -1.45 16.76 -1.87
CA ILE A 45 -2.22 15.85 -1.02
C ILE A 45 -3.55 16.52 -0.65
N TYR A 46 -4.65 15.80 -0.84
CA TYR A 46 -6.00 16.23 -0.51
C TYR A 46 -6.60 15.34 0.57
N VAL A 47 -7.09 15.94 1.66
CA VAL A 47 -7.78 15.25 2.75
C VAL A 47 -9.23 15.71 2.79
N GLY A 48 -10.16 14.78 2.61
CA GLY A 48 -11.57 15.13 2.37
C GLY A 48 -12.40 14.00 1.80
N ASN A 49 -13.64 14.33 1.42
CA ASN A 49 -14.58 13.41 0.79
C ASN A 49 -14.53 13.57 -0.73
N PHE A 50 -13.86 12.65 -1.40
CA PHE A 50 -13.63 12.67 -2.85
C PHE A 50 -14.33 11.52 -3.55
N LYS A 51 -14.80 11.75 -4.79
CA LYS A 51 -15.41 10.68 -5.59
C LYS A 51 -14.37 9.68 -6.07
N GLU A 52 -13.16 10.17 -6.26
CA GLU A 52 -11.95 9.50 -6.67
C GLU A 52 -11.59 8.33 -5.75
N LEU A 53 -11.99 8.38 -4.47
CA LEU A 53 -11.70 7.33 -3.50
C LEU A 53 -12.47 6.03 -3.78
N GLU A 54 -13.63 6.05 -4.45
CA GLU A 54 -14.44 4.85 -4.76
C GLU A 54 -14.63 3.87 -3.56
N ASN A 55 -14.78 4.39 -2.34
CA ASN A 55 -14.86 3.67 -1.05
C ASN A 55 -13.52 3.15 -0.48
N ARG A 56 -12.39 3.59 -1.02
CA ARG A 56 -11.06 3.41 -0.45
C ARG A 56 -10.76 4.53 0.53
N ASN A 57 -9.75 4.28 1.37
CA ASN A 57 -9.25 5.26 2.31
C ASN A 57 -8.32 6.27 1.63
N ALA A 58 -7.54 5.83 0.65
CA ALA A 58 -6.71 6.70 -0.16
C ALA A 58 -6.59 6.21 -1.61
N THR A 59 -6.12 7.10 -2.49
CA THR A 59 -5.69 6.76 -3.84
C THR A 59 -4.75 7.83 -4.40
N TYR A 60 -3.71 7.40 -5.10
CA TYR A 60 -2.88 8.22 -5.96
C TYR A 60 -3.47 8.29 -7.37
N ALA A 61 -3.73 9.50 -7.85
CA ALA A 61 -4.20 9.74 -9.21
C ALA A 61 -3.70 11.09 -9.76
N ASN A 62 -3.03 11.05 -10.92
CA ASN A 62 -2.59 12.22 -11.68
C ASN A 62 -1.76 13.21 -10.85
N GLY A 63 -0.74 12.74 -10.12
CA GLY A 63 0.11 13.58 -9.29
C GLY A 63 -0.49 13.93 -7.91
N ALA A 64 -1.76 13.62 -7.68
CA ALA A 64 -2.42 13.91 -6.40
C ALA A 64 -2.62 12.64 -5.58
N ILE A 65 -2.40 12.73 -4.26
CA ILE A 65 -2.87 11.74 -3.30
C ILE A 65 -4.19 12.27 -2.70
N TYR A 66 -5.25 11.49 -2.82
CA TYR A 66 -6.52 11.74 -2.14
C TYR A 66 -6.59 10.82 -0.93
N MET A 67 -6.94 11.35 0.24
CA MET A 67 -7.19 10.60 1.46
C MET A 67 -8.55 10.98 2.04
N THR A 68 -9.25 10.01 2.60
CA THR A 68 -10.49 10.23 3.34
C THR A 68 -10.21 11.08 4.57
N ALA A 69 -11.16 11.94 4.92
CA ALA A 69 -11.10 12.70 6.16
C ALA A 69 -11.61 11.91 7.37
N ASP A 70 -12.08 10.68 7.16
CA ASP A 70 -12.59 9.79 8.21
C ASP A 70 -11.50 8.91 8.85
N GLU A 71 -10.22 9.15 8.52
CA GLU A 71 -9.10 8.45 9.16
C GLU A 71 -9.01 8.78 10.66
N PRO A 72 -8.98 7.77 11.55
CA PRO A 72 -9.13 8.01 12.98
C PRO A 72 -7.88 8.61 13.63
N THR A 73 -6.68 8.35 13.08
CA THR A 73 -5.41 8.84 13.64
C THR A 73 -4.45 9.35 12.57
N SER A 74 -3.45 10.13 12.98
CA SER A 74 -2.36 10.53 12.06
C SER A 74 -1.56 9.33 11.55
N PHE A 75 -1.51 8.24 12.30
CA PHE A 75 -0.83 7.01 11.88
C PHE A 75 -1.57 6.32 10.74
N ASP A 76 -2.91 6.26 10.78
CA ASP A 76 -3.68 5.69 9.66
C ASP A 76 -3.54 6.56 8.40
N MET A 77 -3.50 7.89 8.55
CA MET A 77 -3.18 8.80 7.44
C MET A 77 -1.77 8.54 6.88
N LEU A 78 -0.80 8.28 7.75
CA LEU A 78 0.57 7.99 7.37
C LEU A 78 0.69 6.65 6.62
N GLU A 79 0.02 5.59 7.10
CA GLU A 79 -0.05 4.28 6.42
C GLU A 79 -0.56 4.45 4.99
N ASN A 80 -1.72 5.10 4.84
CA ASN A 80 -2.30 5.38 3.52
C ASN A 80 -1.38 6.26 2.65
N PHE A 81 -0.78 7.30 3.20
CA PHE A 81 0.13 8.17 2.46
C PHE A 81 1.34 7.41 1.90
N ILE A 82 2.02 6.61 2.73
CA ILE A 82 3.19 5.83 2.29
C ILE A 82 2.79 4.79 1.24
N HIS A 83 1.63 4.17 1.40
CA HIS A 83 1.06 3.25 0.43
C HIS A 83 0.84 3.93 -0.93
N GLU A 84 0.23 5.11 -0.95
CA GLU A 84 -0.02 5.86 -2.19
C GLU A 84 1.25 6.46 -2.80
N VAL A 85 2.26 6.82 -1.99
CA VAL A 85 3.58 7.17 -2.51
C VAL A 85 4.20 5.96 -3.22
N ALA A 86 4.06 4.74 -2.69
CA ALA A 86 4.53 3.54 -3.37
C ALA A 86 3.89 3.42 -4.76
N HIS A 87 2.57 3.56 -4.87
CA HIS A 87 1.88 3.58 -6.16
C HIS A 87 2.37 4.69 -7.10
N SER A 88 2.71 5.87 -6.57
CA SER A 88 3.28 6.95 -7.38
C SER A 88 4.65 6.59 -8.00
N LEU A 89 5.47 5.80 -7.29
CA LEU A 89 6.80 5.38 -7.76
C LEU A 89 6.73 4.38 -8.91
N GLU A 90 5.61 3.68 -9.10
CA GLU A 90 5.41 2.75 -10.21
C GLU A 90 5.54 3.44 -11.59
N TYR A 91 5.20 4.73 -11.68
CA TYR A 91 5.36 5.50 -12.92
C TYR A 91 6.82 5.61 -13.37
N GLN A 92 7.75 5.70 -12.42
CA GLN A 92 9.18 5.80 -12.68
C GLN A 92 9.86 4.41 -12.71
N TYR A 93 9.47 3.54 -11.78
CA TYR A 93 10.19 2.29 -11.50
C TYR A 93 9.47 1.03 -11.96
N GLY A 94 8.26 1.10 -12.51
CA GLY A 94 7.43 -0.08 -12.81
C GLY A 94 8.15 -1.16 -13.62
N MET A 95 8.97 -0.79 -14.62
CA MET A 95 9.76 -1.78 -15.38
C MET A 95 10.88 -2.44 -14.57
N ALA A 96 11.47 -1.73 -13.60
CA ALA A 96 12.53 -2.25 -12.73
C ALA A 96 11.96 -3.03 -11.53
N LEU A 97 10.76 -2.64 -11.07
CA LEU A 97 10.00 -3.27 -10.00
C LEU A 97 9.45 -4.64 -10.44
N TYR A 98 8.67 -4.67 -11.52
CA TYR A 98 7.88 -5.83 -11.91
C TYR A 98 8.63 -6.78 -12.83
N THR A 99 9.83 -7.16 -12.40
CA THR A 99 10.65 -8.19 -13.05
C THR A 99 10.14 -9.59 -12.74
N ASP A 100 10.58 -10.57 -13.54
CA ASP A 100 10.14 -11.96 -13.41
C ASP A 100 10.40 -12.55 -12.01
N ASP A 101 11.49 -12.15 -11.34
CA ASP A 101 11.81 -12.63 -9.99
C ASP A 101 10.84 -12.13 -8.91
N LEU A 102 10.42 -10.86 -8.96
CA LEU A 102 9.40 -10.33 -8.04
C LEU A 102 8.05 -11.00 -8.31
N ARG A 103 7.71 -11.17 -9.59
CA ARG A 103 6.49 -11.86 -10.01
C ARG A 103 6.47 -13.31 -9.53
N ASP A 104 7.59 -14.03 -9.64
CA ASP A 104 7.71 -15.42 -9.20
C ASP A 104 7.60 -15.53 -7.66
N GLU A 105 8.20 -14.61 -6.91
CA GLU A 105 8.02 -14.53 -5.45
C GLU A 105 6.54 -14.34 -5.07
N PHE A 106 5.86 -13.39 -5.71
CA PHE A 106 4.44 -13.14 -5.49
C PHE A 106 3.56 -14.33 -5.84
N LEU A 107 3.77 -14.95 -7.01
CA LEU A 107 2.99 -16.10 -7.46
C LEU A 107 3.21 -17.33 -6.59
N GLY A 108 4.44 -17.58 -6.13
CA GLY A 108 4.73 -18.65 -5.17
C GLY A 108 3.99 -18.46 -3.84
N LYS A 109 3.87 -17.20 -3.38
CA LYS A 109 3.06 -16.88 -2.20
C LYS A 109 1.57 -17.09 -2.45
N ARG A 110 1.05 -16.73 -3.63
CA ARG A 110 -0.35 -16.98 -4.00
C ARG A 110 -0.68 -18.46 -4.14
N GLU A 111 0.25 -19.27 -4.65
CA GLU A 111 0.10 -20.73 -4.67
C GLU A 111 0.04 -21.29 -3.24
N ARG A 112 0.89 -20.80 -2.34
CA ARG A 112 0.84 -21.18 -0.93
C ARG A 112 -0.49 -20.76 -0.29
N LEU A 113 -0.98 -19.56 -0.58
CA LEU A 113 -2.28 -19.06 -0.12
C LEU A 113 -3.42 -19.97 -0.59
N TYR A 114 -3.42 -20.37 -1.86
CA TYR A 114 -4.41 -21.31 -2.41
C TYR A 114 -4.49 -22.58 -1.56
N HIS A 115 -3.36 -23.21 -1.26
CA HIS A 115 -3.35 -24.42 -0.45
C HIS A 115 -3.85 -24.20 0.99
N ILE A 116 -3.53 -23.05 1.59
CA ILE A 116 -3.99 -22.70 2.94
C ILE A 116 -5.51 -22.52 2.94
N LEU A 117 -6.05 -21.74 2.00
CA LEU A 117 -7.48 -21.47 1.92
C LEU A 117 -8.30 -22.72 1.56
N GLU A 118 -7.83 -23.54 0.63
CA GLU A 118 -8.45 -24.83 0.31
C GLU A 118 -8.50 -25.75 1.54
N SER A 119 -7.41 -25.81 2.32
CA SER A 119 -7.37 -26.62 3.54
C SER A 119 -8.30 -26.11 4.65
N ALA A 120 -8.59 -24.80 4.64
CA ALA A 120 -9.53 -24.15 5.55
C ALA A 120 -10.99 -24.21 5.06
N GLY A 121 -11.24 -24.80 3.89
CA GLY A 121 -12.58 -24.97 3.31
C GLY A 121 -13.09 -23.79 2.48
N TYR A 122 -12.21 -22.86 2.10
CA TYR A 122 -12.54 -21.76 1.19
C TYR A 122 -12.20 -22.15 -0.24
N HIS A 123 -13.21 -22.09 -1.11
CA HIS A 123 -13.10 -22.59 -2.48
C HIS A 123 -13.44 -21.50 -3.49
N ILE A 124 -12.48 -21.22 -4.37
CA ILE A 124 -12.68 -20.37 -5.55
C ILE A 124 -11.87 -20.92 -6.73
N SER A 125 -12.09 -20.42 -7.93
CA SER A 125 -11.35 -20.85 -9.12
C SER A 125 -9.83 -20.73 -8.91
N PRO A 126 -9.05 -21.83 -9.03
CA PRO A 126 -7.60 -21.80 -8.88
C PRO A 126 -6.90 -20.82 -9.84
N LEU A 127 -7.53 -20.54 -11.00
CA LEU A 127 -7.01 -19.60 -11.98
C LEU A 127 -6.92 -18.17 -11.42
N LEU A 128 -7.77 -17.79 -10.47
CA LEU A 128 -7.70 -16.44 -9.90
C LEU A 128 -6.38 -16.21 -9.17
N TYR A 129 -5.79 -17.26 -8.57
CA TYR A 129 -4.52 -17.19 -7.85
C TYR A 129 -3.30 -16.91 -8.74
N SER A 130 -3.41 -17.10 -10.06
CA SER A 130 -2.30 -16.85 -10.99
C SER A 130 -2.33 -15.47 -11.66
N PHE A 131 -3.39 -14.67 -11.43
CA PHE A 131 -3.44 -13.31 -11.95
C PHE A 131 -2.52 -12.39 -11.15
N THR A 132 -1.73 -11.55 -11.81
CA THR A 132 -0.88 -10.55 -11.14
C THR A 132 -1.61 -9.24 -10.93
N GLU A 133 -2.50 -8.90 -11.87
CA GLU A 133 -3.30 -7.68 -11.81
C GLU A 133 -4.45 -7.81 -10.83
N TYR A 134 -4.90 -6.65 -10.33
CA TYR A 134 -6.09 -6.55 -9.51
C TYR A 134 -7.29 -7.21 -10.18
N ASN A 135 -8.01 -8.01 -9.40
CA ASN A 135 -9.22 -8.67 -9.83
C ASN A 135 -10.30 -8.50 -8.77
N ALA A 136 -11.30 -7.66 -9.06
CA ALA A 136 -12.37 -7.32 -8.13
C ALA A 136 -13.06 -8.56 -7.52
N ARG A 137 -13.29 -9.61 -8.32
CA ARG A 137 -13.89 -10.85 -7.81
C ARG A 137 -12.98 -11.58 -6.82
N PHE A 138 -11.68 -11.61 -7.07
CA PHE A 138 -10.74 -12.25 -6.15
C PHE A 138 -10.59 -11.45 -4.86
N ASP A 139 -10.54 -10.13 -4.97
CA ASP A 139 -10.51 -9.23 -3.82
C ASP A 139 -11.79 -9.34 -2.96
N GLU A 140 -12.97 -9.29 -3.59
CA GLU A 140 -14.26 -9.52 -2.90
C GLU A 140 -14.29 -10.86 -2.16
N PHE A 141 -13.73 -11.92 -2.76
CA PHE A 141 -13.61 -13.22 -2.11
C PHE A 141 -12.70 -13.15 -0.87
N LEU A 142 -11.51 -12.54 -0.98
CA LEU A 142 -10.60 -12.39 0.15
C LEU A 142 -11.19 -11.51 1.27
N ALA A 143 -11.82 -10.40 0.90
CA ALA A 143 -12.34 -9.40 1.83
C ALA A 143 -13.66 -9.83 2.50
N ASN A 144 -14.59 -10.42 1.74
CA ASN A 144 -15.96 -10.68 2.22
C ASN A 144 -16.24 -12.15 2.52
N GLU A 145 -15.71 -13.08 1.73
CA GLU A 145 -15.94 -14.52 1.98
C GLU A 145 -14.96 -15.08 3.01
N VAL A 146 -13.67 -14.78 2.87
CA VAL A 146 -12.65 -15.18 3.86
C VAL A 146 -12.63 -14.20 5.04
N GLY A 147 -12.59 -12.90 4.75
CA GLY A 147 -12.46 -11.84 5.73
C GLY A 147 -11.01 -11.57 6.10
N TYR A 148 -10.57 -10.31 6.07
CA TYR A 148 -9.19 -9.95 6.41
C TYR A 148 -8.73 -10.37 7.82
N PRO A 149 -9.56 -10.36 8.89
CA PRO A 149 -9.14 -10.89 10.19
C PRO A 149 -8.77 -12.39 10.14
N THR A 150 -9.54 -13.17 9.39
CA THR A 150 -9.27 -14.60 9.15
C THR A 150 -8.04 -14.77 8.27
N LEU A 151 -7.96 -13.99 7.18
CA LEU A 151 -6.86 -14.04 6.24
C LEU A 151 -5.53 -13.74 6.93
N LEU A 152 -5.47 -12.68 7.74
CA LEU A 152 -4.30 -12.34 8.56
C LEU A 152 -3.82 -13.51 9.42
N SER A 153 -4.75 -14.19 10.08
CA SER A 153 -4.44 -15.34 10.93
C SER A 153 -3.90 -16.52 10.14
N LEU A 154 -4.43 -16.77 8.94
CA LEU A 154 -4.04 -17.86 8.05
C LEU A 154 -2.75 -17.58 7.28
N THR A 155 -2.44 -16.31 7.01
CA THR A 155 -1.31 -15.89 6.16
C THR A 155 -0.19 -15.22 6.94
N MET A 156 -0.16 -15.37 8.26
CA MET A 156 0.90 -14.82 9.10
C MET A 156 2.27 -15.34 8.63
N GLY A 157 3.18 -14.41 8.30
CA GLY A 157 4.50 -14.71 7.75
C GLY A 157 4.53 -15.06 6.26
N LEU A 158 3.38 -15.08 5.57
CA LEU A 158 3.31 -15.28 4.12
C LEU A 158 3.33 -13.95 3.35
N PHE A 159 2.58 -12.96 3.83
CA PHE A 159 2.52 -11.61 3.28
C PHE A 159 2.73 -10.58 4.39
N ALA A 160 3.13 -9.35 4.01
CA ALA A 160 3.29 -8.25 4.96
C ALA A 160 1.95 -7.77 5.54
N SER A 161 0.89 -7.85 4.73
CA SER A 161 -0.51 -7.68 5.12
C SER A 161 -1.39 -8.66 4.34
N PRO A 162 -2.66 -8.87 4.73
CA PRO A 162 -3.60 -9.67 3.95
C PRO A 162 -3.92 -9.06 2.58
N TYR A 163 -3.96 -7.72 2.50
CA TYR A 163 -4.31 -7.00 1.27
C TYR A 163 -3.22 -7.12 0.20
N ALA A 164 -1.98 -7.34 0.60
CA ALA A 164 -0.85 -7.63 -0.29
C ALA A 164 -1.03 -8.87 -1.19
N ALA A 165 -2.06 -9.72 -0.95
CA ALA A 165 -2.35 -10.90 -1.77
C ALA A 165 -3.24 -10.59 -3.00
N THR A 166 -3.82 -9.40 -3.10
CA THR A 166 -4.84 -9.07 -4.11
C THR A 166 -4.25 -8.86 -5.50
N SER A 167 -3.10 -8.19 -5.58
CA SER A 167 -2.36 -7.93 -6.82
C SER A 167 -0.87 -7.70 -6.55
N LEU A 168 -0.07 -7.67 -7.61
CA LEU A 168 1.36 -7.43 -7.54
C LEU A 168 1.68 -5.97 -7.15
N GLN A 169 0.85 -5.02 -7.58
CA GLN A 169 0.95 -3.61 -7.21
C GLN A 169 0.70 -3.44 -5.71
N GLU A 170 -0.37 -4.06 -5.21
CA GLU A 170 -0.72 -4.06 -3.78
C GLU A 170 0.33 -4.80 -2.95
N TYR A 171 0.91 -5.89 -3.49
CA TYR A 171 2.02 -6.57 -2.87
C TYR A 171 3.22 -5.65 -2.64
N PHE A 172 3.56 -4.84 -3.65
CA PHE A 172 4.60 -3.83 -3.56
C PHE A 172 4.24 -2.73 -2.55
N ALA A 173 3.08 -2.09 -2.69
CA ALA A 173 2.68 -0.96 -1.84
C ALA A 173 2.58 -1.35 -0.36
N ASN A 174 2.00 -2.50 -0.03
CA ASN A 174 1.94 -3.00 1.34
C ASN A 174 3.33 -3.37 1.89
N GLY A 175 4.22 -3.93 1.06
CA GLY A 175 5.59 -4.19 1.48
C GLY A 175 6.40 -2.92 1.71
N PHE A 176 6.18 -1.89 0.89
CA PHE A 176 6.79 -0.58 1.01
C PHE A 176 6.32 0.13 2.29
N GLU A 177 5.01 0.14 2.56
CA GLU A 177 4.43 0.62 3.81
C GLU A 177 5.09 -0.04 5.03
N LYS A 178 5.12 -1.38 5.07
CA LYS A 178 5.72 -2.13 6.19
C LYS A 178 7.23 -1.98 6.28
N TYR A 179 7.91 -1.66 5.18
CA TYR A 179 9.33 -1.32 5.21
C TYR A 179 9.57 -0.04 6.02
N PHE A 180 8.77 1.01 5.79
CA PHE A 180 8.96 2.29 6.45
C PHE A 180 8.41 2.32 7.87
N LEU A 181 7.22 1.76 8.10
CA LEU A 181 6.51 1.92 9.37
C LEU A 181 6.87 0.89 10.43
N ASP A 182 7.30 -0.30 10.00
CA ASP A 182 7.72 -1.38 10.89
C ASP A 182 9.24 -1.61 10.82
N ASN A 183 9.65 -2.87 10.88
CA ASN A 183 11.04 -3.26 10.74
C ASN A 183 11.28 -3.74 9.30
N PRO A 184 12.16 -3.08 8.52
CA PRO A 184 12.52 -3.51 7.17
C PRO A 184 12.93 -4.98 7.07
N ARG A 185 13.50 -5.54 8.15
CA ARG A 185 13.87 -6.96 8.22
C ARG A 185 12.67 -7.89 8.11
N THR A 186 11.49 -7.48 8.56
CA THR A 186 10.26 -8.26 8.40
C THR A 186 9.93 -8.44 6.92
N VAL A 187 10.07 -7.37 6.12
CA VAL A 187 9.88 -7.45 4.66
C VAL A 187 10.96 -8.32 4.04
N ARG A 188 12.23 -8.15 4.43
CA ARG A 188 13.34 -8.99 3.95
C ARG A 188 13.14 -10.48 4.23
N ASP A 189 12.71 -10.82 5.44
CA ASP A 189 12.63 -12.20 5.89
C ASP A 189 11.39 -12.90 5.29
N THR A 190 10.31 -12.16 5.06
CA THR A 190 9.10 -12.71 4.43
C THR A 190 9.14 -12.65 2.91
N SER A 191 9.69 -11.58 2.34
CA SER A 191 9.61 -11.18 0.93
C SER A 191 10.96 -10.61 0.44
N PRO A 192 12.00 -11.45 0.35
CA PRO A 192 13.37 -11.00 0.08
C PRO A 192 13.58 -10.35 -1.28
N ILE A 193 12.83 -10.73 -2.32
CA ILE A 193 12.93 -10.06 -3.63
C ILE A 193 12.30 -8.67 -3.54
N LEU A 194 11.08 -8.56 -3.00
CA LEU A 194 10.42 -7.27 -2.77
C LEU A 194 11.30 -6.32 -1.94
N TYR A 195 11.89 -6.80 -0.85
CA TYR A 195 12.82 -6.00 -0.04
C TYR A 195 13.97 -5.44 -0.87
N ARG A 196 14.60 -6.26 -1.72
CA ARG A 196 15.68 -5.81 -2.60
C ARG A 196 15.21 -4.74 -3.58
N LYS A 197 14.02 -4.90 -4.14
CA LYS A 197 13.42 -3.91 -5.05
C LYS A 197 13.19 -2.57 -4.37
N ILE A 198 12.78 -2.58 -3.10
CA ILE A 198 12.63 -1.36 -2.31
C ILE A 198 14.02 -0.72 -2.09
N GLU A 199 15.03 -1.47 -1.67
CA GLU A 199 16.40 -0.94 -1.48
C GLU A 199 16.99 -0.36 -2.78
N GLU A 200 16.77 -1.02 -3.93
CA GLU A 200 17.21 -0.52 -5.25
C GLU A 200 16.58 0.84 -5.58
N ILE A 201 15.32 1.08 -5.20
CA ILE A 201 14.68 2.39 -5.36
C ILE A 201 15.31 3.41 -4.41
N LEU A 202 15.52 3.05 -3.14
CA LEU A 202 16.07 3.98 -2.15
C LEU A 202 17.51 4.41 -2.49
N ASP A 203 18.33 3.49 -3.01
CA ASP A 203 19.70 3.75 -3.44
C ASP A 203 19.76 4.70 -4.65
N ASP A 204 18.80 4.62 -5.58
CA ASP A 204 18.73 5.52 -6.76
C ASP A 204 18.34 6.96 -6.39
N GLN A 205 17.84 7.16 -5.16
CA GLN A 205 17.32 8.42 -4.65
C GLN A 205 18.33 9.17 -3.73
N THR A 206 19.52 8.59 -3.53
CA THR A 206 20.64 9.15 -2.75
C THR A 206 21.79 9.64 -3.61
#